data_AF-A0A9X4B4B7-F1
#
_entry.id   AF-A0A9X4B4B7-F1
#
_cell.length_a   1.000
_cell.length_b   1.000
_cell.length_c   1.000
_cell.angle_alpha   90.00
_cell.angle_beta   90.00
_cell.angle_gamma   90.00
#
_symmetry.space_group_name_H-M   'P 1'
#
loop_
_entity.id
_entity.type
_entity.pdbx_description
1 polymer ?
#
loop_
_entity_poly.entity_id
_entity_poly.type
_entity_poly.pdbx_seq_one_letter_code
_entity_poly.pdbx_strand_id
1 'polypeptide(L)'
;MLIENIIKFQNGSKRKFEEIMNEFSTLIKFLSKKIDNFSIENELYLELFKICEKIDVKKFEDDNFIRKYLKVCLINYSNKLYKKYNNNNEIINSDICDLYNNSSLTSTFDEYEIYFFDLISLLPKRTQEILRLKYIQQYTDKEIGIKLDLSRQSVNKILNKSLIILKENIIKNSII
;
A
#
# COMPACT_ATOMS: atom_id res chain seq x y z
N MET A 1 -2.15 10.28 -17.34
CA MET A 1 -1.47 9.32 -18.23
C MET A 1 -1.49 7.88 -17.71
N LEU A 2 -1.30 7.59 -16.42
CA LEU A 2 -1.27 6.20 -15.91
C LEU A 2 -2.60 5.46 -16.12
N ILE A 3 -3.74 6.09 -15.77
CA ILE A 3 -5.07 5.51 -16.02
C ILE A 3 -5.25 5.17 -17.51
N GLU A 4 -4.90 6.11 -18.38
CA GLU A 4 -5.00 5.92 -19.84
C GLU A 4 -4.11 4.78 -20.34
N ASN A 5 -2.90 4.66 -19.80
CA ASN A 5 -1.99 3.57 -20.13
C ASN A 5 -2.56 2.21 -19.69
N ILE A 6 -3.18 2.13 -18.51
CA ILE A 6 -3.84 0.90 -18.03
C ILE A 6 -5.02 0.55 -18.93
N ILE A 7 -5.87 1.52 -19.31
CA ILE A 7 -7.00 1.28 -20.23
C ILE A 7 -6.50 0.72 -21.57
N LYS A 8 -5.48 1.36 -22.15
CA LYS A 8 -4.93 0.91 -23.44
C LYS A 8 -4.29 -0.46 -23.34
N PHE A 9 -3.63 -0.77 -22.22
CA PHE A 9 -3.10 -2.09 -21.93
C PHE A 9 -4.21 -3.14 -21.83
N GLN A 10 -5.29 -2.87 -21.07
CA GLN A 10 -6.46 -3.74 -20.95
C GLN A 10 -7.14 -3.99 -22.30
N ASN A 11 -7.07 -3.02 -23.22
CA ASN A 11 -7.55 -3.14 -24.61
C ASN A 11 -6.54 -3.84 -25.56
N GLY A 12 -5.49 -4.47 -25.03
CA GLY A 12 -4.55 -5.32 -25.80
C GLY A 12 -3.24 -4.65 -26.20
N SER A 13 -2.99 -3.38 -25.83
CA SER A 13 -1.73 -2.71 -26.15
C SER A 13 -0.60 -3.12 -25.21
N LYS A 14 0.19 -4.13 -25.58
CA LYS A 14 1.34 -4.60 -24.78
C LYS A 14 2.39 -3.51 -24.53
N ARG A 15 2.62 -2.62 -25.51
CA ARG A 15 3.55 -1.48 -25.38
C ARG A 15 3.18 -0.56 -24.21
N LYS A 16 1.88 -0.44 -23.91
CA LYS A 16 1.42 0.40 -22.80
C LYS A 16 1.75 -0.21 -21.45
N PHE A 17 1.90 -1.53 -21.37
CA PHE A 17 2.43 -2.17 -20.17
C PHE A 17 3.91 -1.83 -19.94
N GLU A 18 4.73 -1.72 -20.99
CA GLU A 18 6.14 -1.31 -20.85
C GLU A 18 6.27 0.09 -20.24
N GLU A 19 5.39 1.02 -20.63
CA GLU A 19 5.33 2.36 -20.01
C GLU A 19 4.99 2.29 -18.52
N ILE A 20 4.03 1.42 -18.15
CA ILE A 20 3.68 1.18 -16.73
C ILE A 20 4.87 0.55 -16.00
N MET A 21 5.54 -0.44 -16.57
CA MET A 21 6.74 -1.06 -15.97
C MET A 21 7.83 -0.03 -15.69
N ASN A 22 8.09 0.87 -16.64
CA ASN A 22 9.10 1.91 -16.48
C ASN A 22 8.77 2.85 -15.30
N GLU A 23 7.50 3.24 -15.15
CA GLU A 23 7.04 4.08 -14.05
C GLU A 23 7.28 3.45 -12.66
N PHE A 24 7.12 2.12 -12.54
CA PHE A 24 7.30 1.41 -11.27
C PHE A 24 8.68 0.77 -11.10
N SER A 25 9.56 0.87 -12.10
CA SER A 25 10.86 0.18 -12.15
C SER A 25 11.76 0.49 -10.96
N THR A 26 11.83 1.76 -10.54
CA THR A 26 12.63 2.18 -9.38
C THR A 26 12.15 1.52 -8.10
N LEU A 27 10.83 1.48 -7.87
CA LEU A 27 10.25 0.82 -6.71
C LEU A 27 10.50 -0.69 -6.75
N ILE A 28 10.27 -1.33 -7.91
CA ILE A 28 10.42 -2.78 -8.07
C ILE A 28 11.88 -3.21 -7.84
N LYS A 29 12.86 -2.49 -8.40
CA LYS A 29 14.30 -2.74 -8.18
C LYS A 29 14.70 -2.58 -6.72
N PHE A 30 14.08 -1.62 -6.02
CA PHE A 30 14.33 -1.44 -4.60
C PHE A 30 13.76 -2.61 -3.78
N LEU A 31 12.51 -3.00 -4.04
CA LEU A 31 11.86 -4.12 -3.35
C LEU A 31 12.57 -5.46 -3.62
N SER A 32 13.06 -5.68 -4.84
CA SER A 32 13.77 -6.92 -5.20
C SER A 32 15.11 -7.07 -4.48
N LYS A 33 15.89 -5.98 -4.39
CA LYS A 33 17.19 -5.97 -3.67
C LYS A 33 17.09 -6.40 -2.22
N LYS A 34 15.96 -6.14 -1.56
CA LYS A 34 15.76 -6.50 -0.15
C LYS A 34 15.52 -7.99 0.11
N ILE A 35 15.19 -8.77 -0.92
CA ILE A 35 14.83 -10.20 -0.81
C ILE A 35 16.01 -11.09 -1.24
N ASP A 36 17.15 -10.51 -1.61
CA ASP A 36 18.39 -11.20 -2.04
C ASP A 36 18.15 -12.36 -3.02
N ASN A 37 17.25 -12.15 -3.97
CA ASN A 37 16.90 -13.14 -4.99
C ASN A 37 16.65 -12.47 -6.35
N PHE A 38 17.43 -12.89 -7.34
CA PHE A 38 17.48 -12.30 -8.68
C PHE A 38 16.14 -12.41 -9.44
N SER A 39 15.28 -13.37 -9.09
CA SER A 39 14.00 -13.61 -9.76
C SER A 39 12.86 -12.70 -9.27
N ILE A 40 13.06 -11.98 -8.15
CA ILE A 40 11.98 -11.23 -7.48
C ILE A 40 11.50 -10.04 -8.30
N GLU A 41 12.39 -9.41 -9.07
CA GLU A 41 12.01 -8.32 -9.97
C GLU A 41 10.99 -8.81 -11.02
N ASN A 42 11.22 -9.97 -11.62
CA ASN A 42 10.28 -10.57 -12.57
C ASN A 42 8.96 -10.99 -11.91
N GLU A 43 9.00 -11.53 -10.69
CA GLU A 43 7.78 -11.86 -9.93
C GLU A 43 6.95 -10.59 -9.63
N LEU A 44 7.60 -9.47 -9.29
CA LEU A 44 6.94 -8.19 -9.03
C LEU A 44 6.32 -7.58 -10.30
N TYR A 45 7.02 -7.61 -11.45
CA TYR A 45 6.43 -7.17 -12.72
C TYR A 45 5.25 -8.07 -13.13
N LEU A 46 5.33 -9.38 -12.90
CA LEU A 46 4.22 -10.29 -13.16
C LEU A 46 3.01 -9.97 -12.27
N GLU A 47 3.22 -9.61 -11.02
CA GLU A 47 2.14 -9.17 -10.14
C GLU A 47 1.54 -7.84 -10.61
N LEU A 48 2.38 -6.86 -10.99
CA LEU A 48 1.93 -5.60 -11.58
C LEU A 48 1.04 -5.84 -12.81
N PHE A 49 1.45 -6.76 -13.69
CA PHE A 49 0.67 -7.17 -14.86
C PHE A 49 -0.72 -7.65 -14.48
N LYS A 50 -0.81 -8.61 -13.54
CA LYS A 50 -2.08 -9.18 -13.08
C LYS A 50 -2.99 -8.15 -12.44
N ILE A 51 -2.43 -7.20 -11.69
CA ILE A 51 -3.21 -6.12 -11.08
C ILE A 51 -3.77 -5.21 -12.17
N CYS A 52 -2.91 -4.73 -13.09
CA CYS A 52 -3.32 -3.86 -14.19
C CYS A 52 -4.34 -4.53 -15.13
N GLU A 53 -4.29 -5.85 -15.30
CA GLU A 53 -5.25 -6.60 -16.11
C GLU A 53 -6.67 -6.57 -15.51
N LYS A 54 -6.78 -6.55 -14.17
CA LYS A 54 -8.06 -6.73 -13.46
C LYS A 54 -8.60 -5.48 -12.80
N ILE A 55 -7.78 -4.44 -12.67
CA ILE A 55 -8.15 -3.23 -11.95
C ILE A 55 -9.26 -2.47 -12.69
N ASP A 56 -10.31 -2.11 -11.95
CA ASP A 56 -11.34 -1.21 -12.46
C ASP A 56 -10.90 0.23 -12.28
N VAL A 57 -10.30 0.79 -13.34
CA VAL A 57 -9.76 2.15 -13.33
C VAL A 57 -10.82 3.23 -13.07
N LYS A 58 -12.11 2.94 -13.28
CA LYS A 58 -13.21 3.90 -13.06
C LYS A 58 -13.44 4.20 -11.58
N LYS A 59 -12.88 3.38 -10.68
CA LYS A 59 -12.95 3.58 -9.22
C LYS A 59 -11.96 4.61 -8.69
N PHE A 60 -11.09 5.14 -9.54
CA PHE A 60 -10.04 6.08 -9.17
C PHE A 60 -10.36 7.45 -9.74
N GLU A 61 -10.21 8.47 -8.90
CA GLU A 61 -10.47 9.86 -9.26
C GLU A 61 -9.38 10.41 -10.19
N ASP A 62 -8.12 10.07 -9.91
CA ASP A 62 -6.97 10.51 -10.69
C ASP A 62 -5.83 9.48 -10.72
N ASP A 63 -4.78 9.83 -11.48
CA ASP A 63 -3.55 9.03 -11.59
C ASP A 63 -2.82 8.84 -10.26
N ASN A 64 -2.91 9.79 -9.32
CA ASN A 64 -2.22 9.72 -8.04
C ASN A 64 -2.82 8.61 -7.16
N PHE A 65 -4.16 8.51 -7.12
CA PHE A 65 -4.85 7.47 -6.35
C PHE A 65 -4.51 6.06 -6.85
N ILE A 66 -4.57 5.83 -8.17
CA ILE A 66 -4.24 4.52 -8.74
C ILE A 66 -2.74 4.21 -8.60
N ARG A 67 -1.86 5.21 -8.73
CA ARG A 67 -0.43 5.05 -8.49
C ARG A 67 -0.16 4.61 -7.06
N LYS A 68 -0.78 5.27 -6.07
CA LYS A 68 -0.66 4.90 -4.65
C LYS A 68 -1.17 3.48 -4.40
N TYR A 69 -2.31 3.13 -4.97
CA TYR A 69 -2.87 1.78 -4.88
C TYR A 69 -1.89 0.72 -5.41
N LEU A 70 -1.34 0.91 -6.62
CA LEU A 70 -0.37 -0.02 -7.22
C LEU A 70 0.91 -0.15 -6.38
N LYS A 71 1.44 0.96 -5.85
CA LYS A 71 2.60 0.94 -4.92
C LYS A 71 2.29 0.06 -3.69
N VAL A 72 1.14 0.26 -3.06
CA VAL A 72 0.71 -0.52 -1.89
C VAL A 72 0.57 -2.00 -2.23
N CYS A 73 -0.01 -2.35 -3.37
CA CYS A 73 -0.12 -3.74 -3.83
C CYS A 73 1.27 -4.39 -4.00
N LEU A 74 2.20 -3.69 -4.63
CA LEU A 74 3.57 -4.18 -4.84
C LEU A 74 4.33 -4.39 -3.52
N ILE A 75 4.23 -3.44 -2.59
CA ILE A 75 4.85 -3.55 -1.25
C ILE A 75 4.25 -4.73 -0.47
N ASN A 76 2.93 -4.92 -0.54
CA ASN A 76 2.28 -6.06 0.11
C ASN A 76 2.74 -7.39 -0.48
N TYR A 77 2.88 -7.44 -1.81
CA TYR A 77 3.36 -8.63 -2.49
C TYR A 77 4.84 -8.90 -2.17
N SER A 78 5.72 -7.89 -2.17
CA SER A 78 7.12 -8.06 -1.78
C SER A 78 7.26 -8.55 -0.33
N ASN A 79 6.45 -8.02 0.60
CA ASN A 79 6.44 -8.50 1.98
C ASN A 79 6.01 -9.97 2.08
N LYS A 80 5.08 -10.41 1.24
CA LYS A 80 4.71 -11.83 1.13
C LYS A 80 5.87 -12.67 0.60
N LEU A 81 6.57 -12.20 -0.43
CA LEU A 81 7.74 -12.90 -0.99
C LEU A 81 8.87 -12.99 0.03
N TYR A 82 9.19 -11.91 0.73
CA TYR A 82 10.22 -11.91 1.77
C TYR A 82 9.95 -12.96 2.85
N LYS A 83 8.71 -13.01 3.37
CA LYS A 83 8.32 -14.03 4.36
C LYS A 83 8.44 -15.45 3.81
N LYS A 84 8.13 -15.64 2.53
CA LYS A 84 8.26 -16.94 1.84
C LYS A 84 9.72 -17.37 1.71
N TYR A 85 10.63 -16.44 1.40
CA TYR A 85 12.03 -16.79 1.10
C TYR A 85 12.95 -16.73 2.32
N ASN A 86 12.65 -15.92 3.34
CA ASN A 86 13.56 -15.71 4.47
C ASN A 86 13.16 -16.43 5.77
N ASN A 87 12.07 -17.21 5.80
CA ASN A 87 11.56 -17.96 6.96
C ASN A 87 11.39 -17.16 8.28
N ASN A 88 11.67 -15.86 8.26
CA ASN A 88 11.60 -14.95 9.38
C ASN A 88 10.35 -14.07 9.24
N ASN A 89 9.63 -13.90 10.34
CA ASN A 89 8.45 -13.04 10.43
C ASN A 89 8.79 -11.53 10.46
N GLU A 90 10.06 -11.17 10.32
CA GLU A 90 10.47 -9.77 10.26
C GLU A 90 10.00 -9.17 8.93
N ILE A 91 9.28 -8.06 9.02
CA ILE A 91 8.79 -7.34 7.84
C ILE A 91 9.90 -6.39 7.39
N ILE A 92 10.09 -6.25 6.07
CA ILE A 92 11.01 -5.32 5.39
C ILE A 92 10.88 -3.82 5.82
N ASN A 93 9.96 -3.49 6.73
CA ASN A 93 9.36 -2.18 6.85
C ASN A 93 10.13 -1.11 7.60
N SER A 94 11.30 -1.37 8.23
CA SER A 94 12.02 -0.26 8.87
C SER A 94 12.42 0.81 7.84
N ASP A 95 12.91 0.42 6.67
CA ASP A 95 13.49 1.41 5.73
C ASP A 95 12.56 1.79 4.56
N ILE A 96 11.35 1.22 4.46
CA ILE A 96 10.37 1.73 3.48
C ILE A 96 9.84 3.09 3.96
N CYS A 97 9.62 3.26 5.28
CA CYS A 97 9.30 4.56 5.87
C CYS A 97 10.43 5.58 5.66
N ASP A 98 11.69 5.16 5.73
CA ASP A 98 12.83 6.08 5.57
C ASP A 98 13.03 6.58 4.12
N LEU A 99 12.54 5.85 3.11
CA LEU A 99 12.55 6.30 1.71
C LEU A 99 11.38 7.23 1.35
N TYR A 100 10.25 7.14 2.06
CA TYR A 100 9.23 8.19 2.00
C TYR A 100 9.77 9.52 2.51
N ASN A 101 10.85 9.54 3.29
CA ASN A 101 11.49 10.76 3.77
C ASN A 101 12.66 11.27 2.90
N ASN A 102 13.25 10.45 2.01
CA ASN A 102 14.57 10.73 1.41
C ASN A 102 14.68 10.75 -0.12
N SER A 103 13.60 10.92 -0.88
CA SER A 103 13.74 11.22 -2.30
C SER A 103 12.64 12.14 -2.77
N SER A 104 12.94 12.90 -3.81
CA SER A 104 12.15 13.92 -4.53
C SER A 104 10.80 13.45 -5.11
N LEU A 105 10.10 12.57 -4.41
CA LEU A 105 8.80 11.94 -4.70
C LEU A 105 7.70 12.39 -3.72
N THR A 106 7.97 13.36 -2.84
CA THR A 106 7.32 13.47 -1.52
C THR A 106 6.37 14.64 -1.32
N SER A 107 6.21 15.56 -2.26
CA SER A 107 5.42 16.78 -1.97
C SER A 107 3.95 16.53 -1.61
N THR A 108 3.38 15.37 -1.94
CA THR A 108 2.00 15.02 -1.56
C THR A 108 1.92 13.97 -0.45
N PHE A 109 2.98 13.20 -0.20
CA PHE A 109 2.90 12.06 0.73
C PHE A 109 2.93 12.51 2.19
N ASP A 110 3.71 13.56 2.49
CA ASP A 110 3.80 14.16 3.82
C ASP A 110 2.43 14.70 4.27
N GLU A 111 1.69 15.37 3.38
CA GLU A 111 0.37 15.91 3.70
C GLU A 111 -0.67 14.83 4.02
N TYR A 112 -0.68 13.72 3.27
CA TYR A 112 -1.62 12.62 3.53
C TYR A 112 -1.27 11.80 4.77
N GLU A 113 0.02 11.67 5.11
CA GLU A 113 0.44 10.98 6.32
C GLU A 113 0.17 11.83 7.56
N ILE A 114 0.46 13.13 7.49
CA ILE A 114 0.05 14.11 8.52
C ILE A 114 -1.47 14.07 8.70
N TYR A 115 -2.24 14.18 7.61
CA TYR A 115 -3.70 14.12 7.67
C TYR A 115 -4.20 12.78 8.24
N PHE A 116 -3.53 11.67 7.93
CA PHE A 116 -3.87 10.37 8.51
C PHE A 116 -3.66 10.38 10.03
N PHE A 117 -2.53 10.87 10.53
CA PHE A 117 -2.26 10.96 11.96
C PHE A 117 -3.24 11.89 12.68
N ASP A 118 -3.56 13.03 12.09
CA ASP A 118 -4.57 13.96 12.61
C ASP A 118 -5.96 13.30 12.65
N LEU A 119 -6.35 12.61 11.59
CA LEU A 119 -7.64 11.94 11.47
C LEU A 119 -7.81 10.84 12.54
N ILE A 120 -6.77 10.04 12.79
CA ILE A 120 -6.85 8.97 13.80
C ILE A 120 -6.67 9.48 15.22
N SER A 121 -6.16 10.70 15.43
CA SER A 121 -5.90 11.27 16.77
C SER A 121 -7.14 11.28 17.68
N LEU A 122 -8.32 11.34 17.07
CA LEU A 122 -9.63 11.33 17.74
C LEU A 122 -10.04 9.94 18.26
N LEU A 123 -9.34 8.88 17.86
CA LEU A 123 -9.65 7.50 18.25
C LEU A 123 -8.88 7.09 19.53
N PRO A 124 -9.30 6.03 20.24
CA PRO A 124 -8.53 5.50 21.36
C PRO A 124 -7.11 5.08 20.94
N LYS A 125 -6.10 5.28 21.80
CA LYS A 125 -4.68 4.97 21.50
C LYS A 125 -4.46 3.57 20.92
N ARG A 126 -5.12 2.56 21.46
CA ARG A 126 -5.00 1.17 20.98
C ARG A 126 -5.56 0.99 19.57
N THR A 127 -6.61 1.73 19.22
CA THR A 127 -7.16 1.77 17.86
C THR A 127 -6.22 2.49 16.90
N GLN A 128 -5.62 3.61 17.32
CA GLN A 128 -4.62 4.32 16.53
C GLN A 128 -3.43 3.42 16.20
N GLU A 129 -2.94 2.67 17.19
CA GLU A 129 -1.85 1.72 17.00
C GLU A 129 -2.20 0.63 15.98
N ILE A 130 -3.40 0.04 16.08
CA ILE A 130 -3.89 -0.95 15.11
C ILE A 130 -3.98 -0.36 13.69
N LEU A 131 -4.46 0.88 13.54
CA LEU A 131 -4.54 1.55 12.24
C LEU A 131 -3.15 1.85 11.66
N ARG A 132 -2.21 2.31 12.48
CA ARG A 132 -0.81 2.54 12.07
C ARG A 132 -0.16 1.23 11.63
N LEU A 133 -0.30 0.16 12.41
CA LEU A 133 0.20 -1.17 12.04
C LEU A 133 -0.39 -1.64 10.71
N LYS A 134 -1.68 -1.38 10.48
CA LYS A 134 -2.39 -1.82 9.27
C LYS A 134 -2.04 -1.05 8.01
N TYR A 135 -2.05 0.29 8.08
CA TYR A 135 -2.06 1.16 6.90
C TYR A 135 -0.74 1.90 6.65
N ILE A 136 0.10 2.05 7.69
CA ILE A 136 1.45 2.60 7.54
C ILE A 136 2.45 1.45 7.46
N GLN A 137 2.37 0.52 8.41
CA GLN A 137 3.31 -0.60 8.51
C GLN A 137 2.82 -1.89 7.85
N GLN A 138 1.71 -1.87 7.11
CA GLN A 138 1.26 -2.96 6.24
C GLN A 138 1.19 -4.37 6.89
N TYR A 139 1.00 -4.45 8.21
CA TYR A 139 0.79 -5.72 8.90
C TYR A 139 -0.58 -6.31 8.53
N THR A 140 -0.65 -7.63 8.40
CA THR A 140 -1.93 -8.34 8.26
C THR A 140 -2.66 -8.39 9.60
N ASP A 141 -3.99 -8.53 9.57
CA ASP A 141 -4.81 -8.59 10.80
C ASP A 141 -4.37 -9.72 11.74
N LYS A 142 -3.86 -10.83 11.18
CA LYS A 142 -3.29 -11.94 11.95
C LYS A 142 -2.02 -11.51 12.69
N GLU A 143 -1.13 -10.80 12.01
CA GLU A 143 0.14 -10.36 12.59
C GLU A 143 -0.05 -9.25 13.62
N ILE A 144 -0.99 -8.33 13.37
CA ILE A 144 -1.42 -7.34 14.36
C ILE A 144 -1.99 -8.07 15.59
N GLY A 145 -2.79 -9.11 15.37
CA GLY A 145 -3.35 -9.94 16.44
C GLY A 145 -2.24 -10.56 17.31
N ILE A 146 -1.27 -11.21 16.69
CA ILE A 146 -0.11 -11.78 17.39
C ILE A 146 0.67 -10.69 18.15
N LYS A 147 0.93 -9.55 17.50
CA LYS A 147 1.74 -8.45 18.07
C LYS A 147 1.08 -7.77 19.27
N LEU A 148 -0.25 -7.71 19.30
CA LEU A 148 -1.01 -7.01 20.34
C LEU A 148 -1.75 -7.95 21.29
N ASP A 149 -1.54 -9.26 21.20
CA ASP A 149 -2.26 -10.29 21.93
C ASP A 149 -3.79 -10.18 21.76
N LEU A 150 -4.22 -10.17 20.49
CA LEU A 150 -5.62 -10.10 20.07
C LEU A 150 -5.92 -11.22 19.07
N SER A 151 -7.17 -11.69 19.04
CA SER A 151 -7.63 -12.53 17.94
C SER A 151 -7.69 -11.72 16.64
N ARG A 152 -7.46 -12.40 15.51
CA ARG A 152 -7.63 -11.80 14.17
C ARG A 152 -9.02 -11.16 14.00
N GLN A 153 -10.05 -11.79 14.55
CA GLN A 153 -11.44 -11.32 14.49
C GLN A 153 -11.61 -10.02 15.29
N SER A 154 -10.97 -9.90 16.45
CA SER A 154 -10.96 -8.68 17.25
C SER A 154 -10.28 -7.54 16.51
N VAL A 155 -9.13 -7.80 15.87
CA VAL A 155 -8.44 -6.78 15.03
C VAL A 155 -9.35 -6.31 13.90
N ASN A 156 -9.93 -7.23 13.13
CA ASN A 156 -10.85 -6.89 12.04
C ASN A 156 -12.07 -6.09 12.54
N LYS A 157 -12.65 -6.45 13.69
CA LYS A 157 -13.76 -5.71 14.30
C LYS A 157 -13.36 -4.28 14.67
N ILE A 158 -12.17 -4.10 15.26
CA ILE A 158 -11.64 -2.78 15.61
C ILE A 158 -11.43 -1.96 14.34
N LEU A 159 -10.78 -2.51 13.31
CA LEU A 159 -10.54 -1.82 12.04
C LEU A 159 -11.86 -1.35 11.40
N ASN A 160 -12.84 -2.24 11.28
CA ASN A 160 -14.13 -1.89 10.68
C ASN A 160 -14.88 -0.81 11.47
N LYS A 161 -14.91 -0.92 12.81
CA LYS A 161 -15.53 0.12 13.65
C LYS A 161 -14.82 1.46 13.50
N SER A 162 -13.49 1.44 13.39
CA SER A 162 -12.69 2.66 13.24
C SER A 162 -12.97 3.35 11.92
N LEU A 163 -13.04 2.60 10.81
CA LEU A 163 -13.33 3.16 9.49
C LEU A 163 -14.72 3.82 9.44
N ILE A 164 -15.72 3.27 10.12
CA ILE A 164 -17.05 3.89 10.24
C ILE A 164 -16.93 5.25 10.94
N ILE A 165 -16.28 5.29 12.11
CA ILE A 165 -16.10 6.53 12.89
C ILE A 165 -15.33 7.58 12.08
N LEU A 166 -14.24 7.17 11.41
CA LEU A 166 -13.42 8.08 10.61
C LEU A 166 -14.23 8.65 9.43
N LYS A 167 -15.01 7.80 8.74
CA LYS A 167 -15.86 8.25 7.64
C LYS A 167 -16.91 9.26 8.10
N GLU A 168 -17.56 9.02 9.23
CA GLU A 168 -18.51 9.96 9.82
C GLU A 168 -17.85 11.31 10.17
N ASN A 169 -16.63 11.28 10.73
CA ASN A 169 -15.89 12.50 11.07
C ASN A 169 -15.45 13.27 9.83
N ILE A 170 -14.99 12.59 8.78
CA ILE A 170 -14.66 13.25 7.51
C ILE A 170 -15.91 13.94 6.96
N ILE A 171 -17.06 13.26 6.89
CA ILE A 171 -18.30 13.85 6.37
C ILE A 171 -18.73 15.06 7.20
N LYS A 172 -18.69 14.98 8.54
CA LYS A 172 -19.04 16.11 9.42
C LYS A 172 -18.13 17.31 9.25
N ASN A 173 -16.83 17.09 9.06
CA ASN A 173 -15.84 18.16 8.89
C ASN A 173 -15.72 18.65 7.44
N SER A 174 -16.35 17.97 6.47
CA SER A 174 -16.40 18.38 5.04
C SER A 174 -17.62 19.26 4.72
N ILE A 175 -18.47 19.56 5.70
CA ILE A 175 -19.54 20.57 5.59
C ILE A 175 -18.99 21.88 6.18
N ILE A 176 -18.11 22.55 5.43
CA ILE A 176 -17.83 23.99 5.54
C ILE A 176 -17.63 24.51 4.11
#